data_AF-A0A3R9WYH2-F1
#
_entry.id   AF-A0A3R9WYH2-F1
#
_cell.length_a   1.000
_cell.length_b   1.000
_cell.length_c   1.000
_cell.angle_alpha   90.00
_cell.angle_beta   90.00
_cell.angle_gamma   90.00
#
_symmetry.space_group_name_H-M   'P 1'
#
loop_
_entity.id
_entity.type
_entity.pdbx_description
1 polymer ?
#
loop_
_entity_poly.entity_id
_entity_poly.type
_entity_poly.pdbx_seq_one_letter_code
_entity_poly.pdbx_strand_id
1 'polypeptide(L)'
;MLNRSTGEPGYRDEWYWEQCGGCRFWIALNGELGQDWGACTNARSAFDGRLRYEHDGCKSFTARENGTFGWPPLLSSSGLGRAIPTPTPQTRPTNRRGVPKGGARRLRYRI
;
A
#
# COMPACT_ATOMS: atom_id res chain seq x y z
N MET A 1 6.51 14.63 1.76
CA MET A 1 6.14 13.33 1.14
C MET A 1 6.03 12.31 2.25
N LEU A 2 4.93 11.57 2.35
CA LEU A 2 4.85 10.39 3.21
C LEU A 2 4.76 9.18 2.28
N ASN A 3 5.87 8.89 1.60
CA ASN A 3 6.09 7.55 1.10
C ASN A 3 6.34 6.67 2.34
N ARG A 4 5.49 5.67 2.58
CA ARG A 4 5.59 4.74 3.72
C ARG A 4 6.42 3.52 3.32
N SER A 5 7.62 3.78 2.77
CA SER A 5 8.51 2.73 2.27
C SER A 5 8.84 1.71 3.37
N THR A 6 8.80 0.44 3.00
CA THR A 6 9.12 -0.70 3.88
C THR A 6 10.58 -0.70 4.36
N GLY A 7 11.47 0.03 3.67
CA GLY A 7 12.87 0.19 4.05
C GLY A 7 13.14 1.27 5.10
N GLU A 8 12.14 2.07 5.47
CA GLU A 8 12.33 3.20 6.39
C GLU A 8 12.43 2.72 7.86
N PRO A 9 13.35 3.27 8.68
CA PRO A 9 13.51 2.87 10.09
C PRO A 9 12.27 3.06 10.97
N GLY A 10 11.35 3.93 10.56
CA GLY A 10 10.08 4.20 11.24
C GLY A 10 8.88 3.48 10.65
N TYR A 11 9.10 2.51 9.77
CA TYR A 11 8.05 1.71 9.17
C TYR A 11 7.24 0.93 10.23
N ARG A 12 5.96 0.73 9.95
CA ARG A 12 5.04 -0.04 10.79
C ARG A 12 4.40 -1.11 9.94
N ASP A 13 4.27 -2.33 10.47
CA ASP A 13 3.70 -3.46 9.74
C ASP A 13 2.27 -3.20 9.26
N GLU A 14 1.48 -2.44 10.03
CA GLU A 14 0.15 -1.99 9.64
C GLU A 14 0.15 -1.21 8.31
N TRP A 15 1.21 -0.45 8.02
CA TRP A 15 1.34 0.31 6.78
C TRP A 15 1.53 -0.56 5.55
N TYR A 16 1.89 -1.83 5.71
CA TYR A 16 1.90 -2.79 4.61
C TYR A 16 0.50 -2.94 4.03
N TRP A 17 -0.53 -2.84 4.86
CA TRP A 17 -1.92 -3.02 4.45
C TRP A 17 -2.63 -1.68 4.19
N GLU A 18 -2.08 -0.57 4.68
CA GLU A 18 -2.63 0.79 4.49
C GLU A 18 -2.03 1.54 3.28
N GLN A 19 -1.97 0.86 2.14
CA GLN A 19 -1.42 1.43 0.91
C GLN A 19 -2.52 2.05 0.03
N CYS A 20 -2.15 2.96 -0.85
CA CYS A 20 -3.04 3.69 -1.75
C CYS A 20 -3.91 2.74 -2.58
N GLY A 21 -3.35 1.67 -3.15
CA GLY A 21 -4.10 0.66 -3.91
C GLY A 21 -5.24 -0.01 -3.14
N GLY A 22 -5.09 -0.15 -1.83
CA GLY A 22 -6.14 -0.68 -0.93
C GLY A 22 -7.12 0.36 -0.41
N CYS A 23 -6.91 1.64 -0.70
CA CYS A 23 -7.73 2.74 -0.20
C CYS A 23 -8.96 2.96 -1.10
N ARG A 24 -10.14 3.17 -0.49
CA ARG A 24 -11.39 3.45 -1.24
C ARG A 24 -11.37 4.76 -2.03
N PHE A 25 -10.45 5.65 -1.71
CA PHE A 25 -10.31 6.97 -2.33
C PHE A 25 -9.18 7.05 -3.35
N TRP A 26 -8.50 5.94 -3.64
CA TRP A 26 -7.51 5.88 -4.70
C TRP A 26 -8.17 5.34 -5.96
N ILE A 27 -8.11 6.10 -7.04
CA ILE A 27 -8.67 5.75 -8.34
C ILE A 27 -7.51 5.52 -9.28
N ALA A 28 -7.33 4.28 -9.76
CA ALA A 28 -6.32 3.95 -10.75
C ALA A 28 -6.49 4.85 -12.00
N LEU A 29 -5.39 5.42 -12.49
CA LEU A 29 -5.35 6.05 -13.81
C LEU A 29 -5.49 4.99 -14.89
N ASN A 30 -5.87 5.36 -16.10
CA ASN A 30 -5.97 4.44 -17.24
C ASN A 30 -4.81 4.54 -18.25
N GLY A 31 -4.71 3.53 -19.12
CA GLY A 31 -3.70 3.47 -20.17
C GLY A 31 -2.28 3.28 -19.65
N GLU A 32 -1.29 3.82 -20.36
CA GLU A 32 0.13 3.72 -19.98
C GLU A 32 0.45 4.33 -18.62
N LEU A 33 -0.34 5.32 -18.20
CA LEU A 33 -0.24 5.94 -16.87
C LEU A 33 -0.85 5.07 -15.77
N GLY A 34 -1.51 3.96 -16.07
CA GLY A 34 -2.16 3.08 -15.09
C GLY A 34 -1.25 2.07 -14.39
N GLN A 35 0.05 2.06 -14.71
CA GLN A 35 1.04 1.15 -14.12
C GLN A 35 1.35 1.56 -12.67
N ASP A 36 0.49 1.17 -11.74
CA ASP A 36 0.55 1.46 -10.29
C ASP A 36 0.30 2.93 -9.91
N TRP A 37 -0.20 3.76 -10.83
CA TRP A 37 -0.54 5.15 -10.52
C TRP A 37 -2.03 5.39 -10.47
N GLY A 38 -2.43 6.21 -9.52
CA GLY A 38 -3.82 6.64 -9.35
C GLY A 38 -3.91 8.00 -8.67
N ALA A 39 -5.10 8.59 -8.70
CA ALA A 39 -5.38 9.85 -8.03
C ALA A 39 -6.04 9.61 -6.66
N CYS A 40 -5.65 10.39 -5.66
CA CYS A 40 -6.35 10.44 -4.38
C CYS A 40 -7.51 11.43 -4.45
N THR A 41 -8.71 11.02 -4.06
CA THR A 41 -9.94 11.85 -4.05
C THR A 41 -10.48 12.13 -2.65
N ASN A 42 -9.66 11.90 -1.61
CA ASN A 42 -10.06 12.12 -0.23
C ASN A 42 -9.76 13.57 0.17
N ALA A 43 -10.79 14.40 0.31
CA ALA A 43 -10.68 15.79 0.77
C ALA A 43 -10.00 15.97 2.14
N ARG A 44 -9.93 14.92 2.98
CA ARG A 44 -9.22 14.93 4.27
C ARG A 44 -7.75 14.50 4.16
N SER A 45 -7.30 14.12 2.97
CA SER A 45 -5.92 13.75 2.70
C SER A 45 -5.13 14.99 2.30
N ALA A 46 -3.88 15.09 2.76
CA ALA A 46 -2.94 16.09 2.24
C ALA A 46 -2.60 15.89 0.75
N PHE A 47 -3.14 14.84 0.13
CA PHE A 47 -2.90 14.44 -1.25
C PHE A 47 -4.16 14.50 -2.12
N ASP A 48 -5.23 15.14 -1.65
CA ASP A 48 -6.44 15.34 -2.47
C ASP A 48 -6.11 15.95 -3.83
N GLY A 49 -6.63 15.35 -4.90
CA GLY A 49 -6.37 15.72 -6.29
C GLY A 49 -4.97 15.39 -6.81
N ARG A 50 -4.11 14.70 -6.04
CA ARG A 50 -2.72 14.38 -6.44
C ARG A 50 -2.57 12.93 -6.87
N LEU A 51 -1.68 12.72 -7.85
CA LEU A 51 -1.23 11.40 -8.26
C LEU A 51 -0.36 10.74 -7.20
N ARG A 52 -0.65 9.47 -6.90
CA ARG A 52 0.05 8.63 -5.93
C ARG A 52 0.35 7.27 -6.52
N TYR A 53 1.51 6.75 -6.12
CA TYR A 53 1.86 5.37 -6.38
C TYR A 53 0.97 4.44 -5.55
N GLU A 54 0.63 3.28 -6.08
CA GLU A 54 -0.25 2.30 -5.46
C GLU A 54 0.25 1.86 -4.09
N HIS A 55 1.57 1.75 -3.96
CA HIS A 55 2.24 1.34 -2.74
C HIS A 55 2.56 2.48 -1.76
N ASP A 56 2.18 3.72 -2.06
CA ASP A 56 2.26 4.83 -1.11
C ASP A 56 1.18 4.71 -0.02
N GLY A 57 1.19 5.59 0.99
CA GLY A 57 0.08 5.69 1.93
C GLY A 57 -0.09 7.07 2.55
N CYS A 58 -1.12 7.22 3.38
CA CYS A 58 -1.35 8.44 4.17
C CYS A 58 -2.13 8.14 5.45
N LYS A 59 -2.17 9.12 6.37
CA LYS A 59 -2.92 8.99 7.64
C LYS A 59 -4.43 8.89 7.46
N SER A 60 -4.96 9.26 6.30
CA SER A 60 -6.40 9.28 5.98
C SER A 60 -6.81 8.03 5.18
N PHE A 61 -6.11 6.91 5.36
CA PHE A 61 -6.43 5.63 4.73
C PHE A 61 -7.82 5.15 5.16
N THR A 62 -8.55 4.55 4.22
CA THR A 62 -9.80 3.84 4.50
C THR A 62 -9.86 2.67 3.55
N ALA A 63 -9.86 1.46 4.09
CA ALA A 63 -9.88 0.24 3.30
C ALA A 63 -11.10 0.19 2.37
N ARG A 64 -10.92 -0.43 1.21
CA ARG A 64 -12.04 -0.83 0.34
C ARG A 64 -12.88 -1.92 1.03
N GLU A 65 -14.20 -1.86 0.86
CA GLU A 65 -15.14 -2.77 1.54
C GLU A 65 -14.90 -4.25 1.23
N ASN A 66 -14.44 -4.55 0.02
CA ASN A 66 -14.19 -5.90 -0.47
C ASN A 66 -12.72 -6.35 -0.33
N GLY A 67 -11.86 -5.56 0.33
CA GLY A 67 -10.44 -5.88 0.50
C GLY A 67 -9.63 -5.93 -0.81
N THR A 68 -10.18 -5.44 -1.92
CA THR A 68 -9.45 -5.37 -3.19
C THR A 68 -8.30 -4.38 -3.11
N PHE A 69 -7.29 -4.66 -3.93
CA PHE A 69 -6.09 -3.85 -4.09
C PHE A 69 -5.94 -3.52 -5.57
N GLY A 70 -5.76 -2.24 -5.88
CA GLY A 70 -5.31 -1.82 -7.20
C GLY A 70 -6.32 -1.80 -8.32
N TRP A 71 -5.77 -1.96 -9.53
CA TRP A 71 -6.50 -2.14 -10.77
C TRP A 71 -6.82 -3.64 -11.00
N PRO A 72 -8.02 -4.03 -11.51
CA PRO A 72 -9.13 -3.20 -12.00
C PRO A 72 -10.21 -2.88 -10.96
N PRO A 73 -10.82 -1.68 -11.03
CA PRO A 73 -12.05 -1.42 -10.32
C PRO A 73 -13.20 -2.11 -11.08
N LEU A 74 -13.49 -3.36 -10.73
CA LEU A 74 -14.79 -3.99 -10.99
C LEU A 74 -15.27 -3.95 -12.46
N LEU A 75 -14.52 -4.55 -13.38
CA LEU A 75 -15.10 -5.33 -14.49
C LEU A 75 -14.21 -6.55 -14.72
N SER A 76 -14.51 -7.64 -14.01
CA SER A 76 -14.23 -8.97 -14.56
C SER A 76 -15.52 -9.77 -14.47
N SER A 77 -16.16 -9.95 -15.62
CA SER A 77 -17.21 -10.95 -15.84
C SER A 77 -16.72 -12.39 -15.66
N SER A 78 -15.49 -12.58 -15.17
CA SER A 78 -14.85 -13.88 -14.97
C SER A 78 -14.26 -13.90 -13.56
N GLY A 79 -14.93 -14.56 -12.63
CA GLY A 79 -14.63 -14.61 -11.20
C GLY A 79 -13.33 -15.35 -10.84
N LEU A 80 -12.19 -14.75 -11.15
CA LEU A 80 -10.85 -15.19 -10.71
C LEU A 80 -10.00 -14.00 -10.24
N GLY A 81 -10.60 -13.05 -9.53
CA GLY A 81 -9.81 -12.13 -8.71
C GLY A 81 -9.26 -12.92 -7.53
N ARG A 82 -7.94 -13.09 -7.42
CA ARG A 82 -7.31 -13.66 -6.22
C ARG A 82 -7.64 -12.73 -5.06
N ALA A 83 -8.60 -13.13 -4.23
CA ALA A 83 -8.88 -12.48 -2.97
C ALA A 83 -7.59 -12.49 -2.14
N ILE A 84 -7.11 -11.31 -1.75
CA ILE A 84 -6.14 -11.22 -0.67
C ILE A 84 -6.90 -11.71 0.57
N PRO A 85 -6.42 -12.77 1.27
CA PRO A 85 -7.11 -13.23 2.46
C PRO A 85 -7.18 -12.07 3.46
N THR A 86 -8.40 -11.68 3.84
CA THR A 86 -8.62 -10.77 4.97
C THR A 86 -7.91 -11.35 6.19
N PRO A 87 -6.92 -10.67 6.79
CA PRO A 87 -6.35 -11.17 8.01
C PRO A 87 -7.40 -10.99 9.11
N THR A 88 -7.75 -12.10 9.76
CA THR A 88 -8.39 -12.15 11.07
C THR A 88 -7.75 -11.10 11.98
N PRO A 89 -8.50 -10.34 12.81
CA PRO A 89 -7.90 -9.38 13.72
C PRO A 89 -6.97 -10.13 14.68
N GLN A 90 -5.67 -10.08 14.41
CA GLN A 90 -4.68 -10.76 15.24
C GLN A 90 -4.63 -10.01 16.56
N THR A 91 -5.08 -10.67 17.63
CA THR A 91 -4.85 -10.25 18.99
C THR A 91 -3.34 -10.06 19.19
N ARG A 92 -2.97 -8.86 19.63
CA ARG A 92 -1.60 -8.42 19.95
C ARG A 92 -0.81 -9.52 20.68
N PRO A 93 0.29 -10.06 20.12
CA PRO A 93 1.17 -10.91 20.89
C PRO A 93 2.00 -10.04 21.84
N THR A 94 1.80 -10.21 23.13
CA THR A 94 2.66 -9.66 24.19
C THR A 94 3.96 -10.46 24.26
N ASN A 95 4.95 -10.21 23.41
CA ASN A 95 6.30 -10.65 23.77
C ASN A 95 7.43 -9.83 23.15
N ARG A 96 8.17 -9.14 24.02
CA ARG A 96 9.43 -8.47 23.73
C ARG A 96 10.53 -9.52 23.55
N ARG A 97 10.99 -9.80 22.34
CA ARG A 97 12.35 -10.33 22.10
C ARG A 97 12.91 -9.71 20.81
N GLY A 98 14.06 -9.05 20.96
CA GLY A 98 14.67 -8.19 19.96
C GLY A 98 15.14 -8.93 18.70
N VAL A 99 14.94 -8.31 17.56
CA VAL A 99 15.47 -8.74 16.26
C VAL A 99 16.83 -8.06 16.04
N PRO A 100 17.92 -8.80 15.75
CA PRO A 100 19.20 -8.20 15.46
C PRO A 100 19.20 -7.52 14.09
N LYS A 101 19.72 -6.30 14.01
CA LYS A 101 19.87 -5.55 12.75
C LYS A 101 21.02 -6.13 11.91
N GLY A 102 20.69 -6.83 10.83
CA GLY A 102 21.64 -7.29 9.81
C GLY A 102 22.08 -6.15 8.90
N GLY A 103 23.40 -6.00 8.73
CA GLY A 103 24.04 -4.87 8.06
C GLY A 103 23.90 -4.84 6.53
N ALA A 104 23.85 -3.62 5.98
CA ALA A 104 23.81 -3.35 4.56
C ALA A 104 25.12 -3.78 3.86
N ARG A 105 25.04 -4.73 2.93
CA ARG A 105 26.14 -4.99 1.98
C ARG A 105 26.04 -4.00 0.81
N ARG A 106 27.04 -3.11 0.69
CA ARG A 106 27.25 -2.30 -0.52
C ARG A 106 27.58 -3.23 -1.69
N LEU A 107 26.72 -3.28 -2.71
CA LEU A 107 27.13 -3.73 -4.04
C LEU A 107 28.03 -2.66 -4.67
N ARG A 108 29.26 -3.04 -5.03
CA ARG A 108 30.13 -2.23 -5.89
C ARG A 108 29.93 -2.71 -7.32
N TYR A 109 29.41 -1.85 -8.18
CA TYR A 109 29.51 -2.04 -9.63
C TYR A 109 30.95 -1.72 -10.05
N ARG A 110 31.60 -2.63 -10.78
CA ARG A 110 32.81 -2.33 -11.55
C ARG A 110 32.34 -1.82 -12.91
N ILE A 111 32.81 -0.63 -13.27
CA ILE A 111 32.74 -0.05 -14.61
C ILE A 111 33.92 -0.62 -15.40
#